data_AF-A0A936FU42-F1
#
_entry.id   AF-A0A936FU42-F1
#
_cell.length_a   1.000
_cell.length_b   1.000
_cell.length_c   1.000
_cell.angle_alpha   90.00
_cell.angle_beta   90.00
_cell.angle_gamma   90.00
#
_symmetry.space_group_name_H-M   'P 1'
#
loop_
_entity.id
_entity.type
_entity.pdbx_description
1 polymer ?
#
loop_
_entity_poly.entity_id
_entity_poly.type
_entity_poly.pdbx_seq_one_letter_code
_entity_poly.pdbx_strand_id
1 'polypeptide(L)'
;MRSISLIIVFIFIQCSNLFSQNTIENLKLIEKFEIYFESNKYQLASDAPSVLNRAEKLYNQNTKRKIRITAQTDGVGKDNSNYILSDKRANSVKYYFLEHGIPSDAISITTMGKDFPVANNDKEDGRKINRRATIEVYEPTYETVYPSGSSGGNTENVIIEKQMELAKAKEVLVEKKSKVDKEKEELANKQMQLEKIKAELAEKQRLLDLEKEEITKKESNIERTNAEISEKQVVVKQAKEELVMAVEKTKEEIAMKQQLLEKAKMAINENSSETITSTKTEVKTKVTTPEPKVVTVEKTTSIDKPLAEAPKEKMVEKPVVVEKTKEIVAEKKIETPVVTEKPTPQPVDVSPAIRARITNIETGSGVKSTIYYFNDSGTEESIETDEAGYFEIPGKDGDSKALEVYSKGFFYQSVDSKVAKSNAVQSVRIKPLTIGSSYVISNLYFKPDMAVLVETSKPQLTKVLRFMKVNDGISIELGGHVNAPGIEPKKLPKSEFELSVNRAKFVHDYLLNNDVNSSNITFKGYGNTKMKNPTARAYSNEELENMRVEIKVLKL
;
A
#
# COMPACT_ATOMS: atom_id res chain seq x y z
N MET A 1 -55.38 -41.77 -17.91
CA MET A 1 -54.61 -40.85 -17.04
C MET A 1 -53.11 -40.90 -17.35
N ARG A 2 -52.68 -40.63 -18.59
CA ARG A 2 -51.26 -40.53 -18.98
C ARG A 2 -50.92 -39.32 -19.85
N SER A 3 -51.87 -38.43 -20.10
CA SER A 3 -51.69 -37.26 -20.97
C SER A 3 -51.70 -35.92 -20.23
N ILE A 4 -51.72 -35.92 -18.90
CA ILE A 4 -51.75 -34.68 -18.08
C ILE A 4 -50.37 -34.37 -17.47
N SER A 5 -49.48 -35.36 -17.28
CA SER A 5 -48.13 -35.14 -16.72
C SER A 5 -47.10 -34.55 -17.68
N LEU A 6 -47.27 -34.69 -19.01
CA LEU A 6 -46.29 -34.14 -19.96
C LEU A 6 -46.49 -32.65 -20.25
N ILE A 7 -47.72 -32.13 -20.10
CA ILE A 7 -48.03 -30.71 -20.38
C ILE A 7 -47.54 -29.81 -19.24
N ILE A 8 -47.55 -30.30 -17.99
CA ILE A 8 -47.06 -29.53 -16.82
C ILE A 8 -45.52 -29.42 -16.83
N VAL A 9 -44.81 -30.44 -17.32
CA VAL A 9 -43.34 -30.40 -17.42
C VAL A 9 -42.87 -29.58 -18.62
N PHE A 10 -43.64 -29.51 -19.71
CA PHE A 10 -43.33 -28.64 -20.86
C PHE A 10 -43.63 -27.16 -20.59
N ILE A 11 -44.62 -26.83 -19.77
CA ILE A 11 -44.87 -25.44 -19.34
C ILE A 11 -43.81 -24.94 -18.33
N PHE A 12 -43.25 -25.81 -17.48
CA PHE A 12 -42.14 -25.44 -16.58
C PHE A 12 -40.80 -25.23 -17.30
N ILE A 13 -40.55 -25.91 -18.43
CA ILE A 13 -39.30 -25.80 -19.20
C ILE A 13 -39.31 -24.62 -20.18
N GLN A 14 -40.48 -24.12 -20.60
CA GLN A 14 -40.60 -22.86 -21.34
C GLN A 14 -40.59 -21.62 -20.42
N CYS A 15 -40.95 -21.75 -19.13
CA CYS A 15 -40.84 -20.65 -18.17
C CYS A 15 -39.43 -20.45 -17.59
N SER A 16 -38.52 -21.40 -17.70
CA SER A 16 -37.14 -21.25 -17.19
C SER A 16 -36.17 -20.61 -18.20
N ASN A 17 -36.56 -20.53 -19.48
CA ASN A 17 -35.76 -19.88 -20.54
C ASN A 17 -36.34 -18.55 -21.05
N LEU A 18 -37.37 -17.99 -20.39
CA LEU A 18 -37.88 -16.64 -20.67
C LEU A 18 -37.62 -15.60 -19.57
N PHE A 19 -36.86 -15.94 -18.52
CA PHE A 19 -36.49 -15.01 -17.43
C PHE A 19 -35.03 -14.58 -17.45
N SER A 20 -34.35 -14.71 -18.58
CA SER A 20 -33.12 -13.98 -18.82
C SER A 20 -33.43 -12.76 -19.67
N GLN A 21 -33.80 -11.65 -19.02
CA GLN A 21 -33.39 -10.29 -19.41
C GLN A 21 -34.03 -9.22 -18.49
N ASN A 22 -33.15 -8.38 -17.96
CA ASN A 22 -33.39 -7.08 -17.30
C ASN A 22 -33.84 -7.07 -15.84
N THR A 23 -33.00 -7.61 -14.93
CA THR A 23 -33.03 -7.14 -13.54
C THR A 23 -32.34 -5.76 -13.49
N ILE A 24 -33.09 -4.70 -13.25
CA ILE A 24 -32.51 -3.38 -12.96
C ILE A 24 -32.07 -3.40 -11.50
N GLU A 25 -30.76 -3.24 -11.27
CA GLU A 25 -30.25 -3.01 -9.92
C GLU A 25 -30.61 -1.58 -9.50
N ASN A 26 -31.56 -1.46 -8.58
CA ASN A 26 -31.94 -0.18 -7.97
C ASN A 26 -31.17 -0.03 -6.64
N LEU A 27 -30.73 1.17 -6.29
CA LEU A 27 -30.01 1.43 -5.03
C LEU A 27 -30.90 2.18 -4.04
N LYS A 28 -31.26 1.55 -2.92
CA LYS A 28 -31.98 2.19 -1.82
C LYS A 28 -31.00 2.79 -0.83
N LEU A 29 -31.07 4.09 -0.58
CA LEU A 29 -30.28 4.75 0.47
C LEU A 29 -30.71 4.22 1.85
N ILE A 30 -29.77 3.72 2.63
CA ILE A 30 -29.98 3.25 4.01
C ILE A 30 -29.71 4.38 4.99
N GLU A 31 -28.54 4.99 4.92
CA GLU A 31 -28.17 6.09 5.80
C GLU A 31 -27.14 6.99 5.11
N LYS A 32 -27.16 8.28 5.49
CA LYS A 32 -26.23 9.30 5.06
C LYS A 32 -25.49 9.85 6.28
N PHE A 33 -24.16 9.86 6.22
CA PHE A 33 -23.28 10.42 7.23
C PHE A 33 -22.52 11.63 6.65
N GLU A 34 -22.05 12.50 7.53
CA GLU A 34 -21.20 13.63 7.16
C GLU A 34 -20.02 13.73 8.11
N ILE A 35 -18.84 13.97 7.56
CA ILE A 35 -17.64 14.34 8.30
C ILE A 35 -17.09 15.66 7.77
N TYR A 36 -16.29 16.34 8.58
CA TYR A 36 -15.77 17.67 8.27
C TYR A 36 -14.25 17.69 8.24
N PHE A 37 -13.72 18.70 7.55
CA PHE A 37 -12.30 18.90 7.37
C PHE A 37 -11.88 20.31 7.73
N GLU A 38 -10.70 20.39 8.32
CA GLU A 38 -10.01 21.66 8.53
C GLU A 38 -9.68 22.34 7.19
N SER A 39 -9.49 23.66 7.27
CA SER A 39 -9.15 24.48 6.09
C SER A 39 -7.88 23.95 5.42
N ASN A 40 -7.94 23.76 4.10
CA ASN A 40 -6.87 23.23 3.25
C ASN A 40 -6.30 21.86 3.69
N LYS A 41 -7.03 21.08 4.49
CA LYS A 41 -6.65 19.73 4.92
C LYS A 41 -7.57 18.66 4.35
N TYR A 42 -7.01 17.47 4.21
CA TYR A 42 -7.71 16.24 3.80
C TYR A 42 -7.50 15.10 4.79
N GLN A 43 -6.62 15.28 5.79
CA GLN A 43 -6.50 14.36 6.91
C GLN A 43 -7.83 14.30 7.66
N LEU A 44 -8.26 13.08 8.02
CA LEU A 44 -9.44 12.87 8.83
C LEU A 44 -9.24 13.55 10.20
N ALA A 45 -10.23 14.35 10.62
CA ALA A 45 -10.27 14.91 11.96
C ALA A 45 -10.45 13.80 13.01
N SER A 46 -10.14 14.09 14.27
CA SER A 46 -10.15 13.10 15.35
C SER A 46 -11.53 12.49 15.64
N ASP A 47 -12.59 13.20 15.29
CA ASP A 47 -13.98 12.78 15.43
C ASP A 47 -14.48 11.91 14.26
N ALA A 48 -13.89 12.05 13.07
CA ALA A 48 -14.29 11.34 11.86
C ALA A 48 -14.36 9.81 12.02
N PRO A 49 -13.39 9.10 12.66
CA PRO A 49 -13.47 7.66 12.86
C PRO A 49 -14.77 7.19 13.54
N SER A 50 -15.30 7.96 14.50
CA SER A 50 -16.55 7.61 15.19
C SER A 50 -17.76 7.60 14.24
N VAL A 51 -17.76 8.48 13.24
CA VAL A 51 -18.80 8.57 12.21
C VAL A 51 -18.61 7.46 11.17
N LEU A 52 -17.38 7.27 10.69
CA LEU A 52 -17.06 6.26 9.69
C LEU A 52 -17.31 4.83 10.19
N ASN A 53 -17.07 4.55 11.46
CA ASN A 53 -17.40 3.27 12.09
C ASN A 53 -18.90 2.93 12.02
N ARG A 54 -19.79 3.93 12.02
CA ARG A 54 -21.24 3.69 11.87
C ARG A 54 -21.58 3.28 10.44
N ALA A 55 -20.98 3.92 9.44
CA ALA A 55 -21.13 3.53 8.04
C ALA A 55 -20.55 2.13 7.78
N GLU A 56 -19.38 1.83 8.35
CA GLU A 56 -18.76 0.50 8.31
C GLU A 56 -19.68 -0.56 8.92
N LYS A 57 -20.24 -0.31 10.10
CA LYS A 57 -21.19 -1.22 10.75
C LYS A 57 -22.40 -1.52 9.87
N LEU A 58 -22.94 -0.52 9.17
CA LEU A 58 -24.03 -0.74 8.20
C LEU A 58 -23.56 -1.59 7.02
N TYR A 59 -22.38 -1.33 6.47
CA TYR A 59 -21.85 -2.17 5.39
C TYR A 59 -21.69 -3.63 5.84
N ASN A 60 -21.13 -3.87 7.02
CA ASN A 60 -20.88 -5.21 7.54
C ASN A 60 -22.16 -6.02 7.82
N GLN A 61 -23.28 -5.36 8.12
CA GLN A 61 -24.60 -6.02 8.24
C GLN A 61 -25.07 -6.67 6.94
N ASN A 62 -24.69 -6.12 5.78
CA ASN A 62 -24.99 -6.69 4.47
C ASN A 62 -23.90 -6.26 3.47
N THR A 63 -22.93 -7.14 3.23
CA THR A 63 -21.75 -6.87 2.38
C THR A 63 -22.09 -6.74 0.88
N LYS A 64 -23.36 -6.86 0.49
CA LYS A 64 -23.84 -6.46 -0.85
C LYS A 64 -24.06 -4.94 -0.96
N ARG A 65 -24.09 -4.21 0.17
CA ARG A 65 -24.28 -2.76 0.19
C ARG A 65 -23.14 -2.05 -0.53
N LYS A 66 -23.42 -0.86 -1.04
CA LYS A 66 -22.44 0.01 -1.69
C LYS A 66 -22.27 1.28 -0.85
N ILE A 67 -21.06 1.80 -0.80
CA ILE A 67 -20.74 3.06 -0.16
C ILE A 67 -20.46 4.08 -1.27
N ARG A 68 -21.13 5.23 -1.23
CA ARG A 68 -20.79 6.39 -2.05
C ARG A 68 -20.22 7.47 -1.14
N ILE A 69 -19.06 7.98 -1.51
CA ILE A 69 -18.40 9.07 -0.82
C ILE A 69 -18.48 10.28 -1.73
N THR A 70 -19.15 11.33 -1.31
CA THR A 70 -19.16 12.62 -2.02
C THR A 70 -18.43 13.65 -1.19
N ALA A 71 -17.40 14.29 -1.72
CA ALA A 71 -16.65 15.30 -0.97
C ALA A 71 -16.77 16.70 -1.58
N GLN A 72 -16.65 17.72 -0.74
CA GLN A 72 -16.74 19.13 -1.10
C GLN A 72 -15.67 19.96 -0.36
N THR A 73 -15.39 21.13 -0.91
CA THR A 73 -14.63 22.20 -0.28
C THR A 73 -15.53 23.39 0.04
N ASP A 74 -14.95 24.38 0.71
CA ASP A 74 -15.54 25.71 0.69
C ASP A 74 -15.25 26.42 -0.65
N GLY A 75 -15.76 27.64 -0.78
CA GLY A 75 -15.65 28.44 -2.00
C GLY A 75 -14.30 29.13 -2.22
N VAL A 76 -13.33 28.99 -1.31
CA VAL A 76 -12.08 29.77 -1.34
C VAL A 76 -11.08 29.15 -2.31
N GLY A 77 -10.50 29.95 -3.20
CA GLY A 77 -9.45 29.51 -4.12
C GLY A 77 -9.98 29.04 -5.49
N LYS A 78 -9.06 28.48 -6.28
CA LYS A 78 -9.31 28.08 -7.68
C LYS A 78 -10.09 26.78 -7.76
N ASP A 79 -10.94 26.66 -8.77
CA ASP A 79 -11.82 25.51 -9.00
C ASP A 79 -11.05 24.19 -9.05
N ASN A 80 -9.98 24.14 -9.84
CA ASN A 80 -9.14 22.94 -9.95
C ASN A 80 -8.47 22.56 -8.62
N SER A 81 -8.02 23.56 -7.84
CA SER A 81 -7.43 23.31 -6.51
C SER A 81 -8.47 22.74 -5.54
N ASN A 82 -9.70 23.26 -5.58
CA ASN A 82 -10.80 22.79 -4.76
C ASN A 82 -11.28 21.39 -5.17
N TYR A 83 -11.36 21.12 -6.47
CA TYR A 83 -11.64 19.78 -6.98
C TYR A 83 -10.64 18.76 -6.43
N ILE A 84 -9.33 19.04 -6.58
CA ILE A 84 -8.25 18.18 -6.06
C ILE A 84 -8.38 17.98 -4.54
N LEU A 85 -8.68 19.03 -3.78
CA LEU A 85 -8.81 18.94 -2.32
C LEU A 85 -10.04 18.13 -1.89
N SER A 86 -11.20 18.35 -2.51
CA SER A 86 -12.40 17.54 -2.31
C SER A 86 -12.10 16.06 -2.59
N ASP A 87 -11.36 15.77 -3.65
CA ASP A 87 -11.03 14.42 -4.03
C ASP A 87 -10.08 13.72 -3.04
N LYS A 88 -9.04 14.44 -2.59
CA LYS A 88 -8.17 14.00 -1.49
C LYS A 88 -8.98 13.62 -0.26
N ARG A 89 -9.98 14.42 0.10
CA ARG A 89 -10.88 14.15 1.24
C ARG A 89 -11.69 12.88 1.03
N ALA A 90 -12.29 12.70 -0.15
CA ALA A 90 -13.02 11.48 -0.46
C ALA A 90 -12.11 10.25 -0.38
N ASN A 91 -10.85 10.38 -0.80
CA ASN A 91 -9.88 9.30 -0.75
C ASN A 91 -9.42 9.00 0.67
N SER A 92 -9.20 10.01 1.52
CA SER A 92 -8.93 9.77 2.94
C SER A 92 -10.05 8.96 3.60
N VAL A 93 -11.32 9.19 3.20
CA VAL A 93 -12.46 8.37 3.65
C VAL A 93 -12.43 6.97 3.02
N LYS A 94 -12.17 6.84 1.71
CA LYS A 94 -12.04 5.52 1.05
C LYS A 94 -10.93 4.69 1.68
N TYR A 95 -9.75 5.27 1.90
CA TYR A 95 -8.62 4.59 2.52
C TYR A 95 -8.93 4.15 3.96
N TYR A 96 -9.69 4.95 4.72
CA TYR A 96 -10.20 4.50 6.01
C TYR A 96 -11.01 3.20 5.86
N PHE A 97 -11.96 3.16 4.94
CA PHE A 97 -12.77 1.95 4.71
C PHE A 97 -11.94 0.77 4.20
N LEU A 98 -10.96 1.00 3.31
CA LEU A 98 -10.01 -0.03 2.87
C LEU A 98 -9.16 -0.58 4.02
N GLU A 99 -8.74 0.27 4.97
CA GLU A 99 -8.02 -0.14 6.19
C GLU A 99 -8.90 -0.97 7.13
N HIS A 100 -10.22 -0.75 7.10
CA HIS A 100 -11.21 -1.47 7.90
C HIS A 100 -11.87 -2.65 7.14
N GLY A 101 -11.26 -3.11 6.04
CA GLY A 101 -11.64 -4.34 5.36
C GLY A 101 -12.81 -4.22 4.38
N ILE A 102 -13.31 -3.02 4.11
CA ILE A 102 -14.31 -2.81 3.06
C ILE A 102 -13.58 -2.88 1.70
N PRO A 103 -14.03 -3.75 0.77
CA PRO A 103 -13.35 -3.94 -0.50
C PRO A 103 -13.58 -2.73 -1.42
N SER A 104 -12.59 -2.41 -2.27
CA SER A 104 -12.63 -1.19 -3.08
C SER A 104 -13.80 -1.15 -4.08
N ASP A 105 -14.33 -2.29 -4.51
CA ASP A 105 -15.46 -2.41 -5.43
C ASP A 105 -16.82 -2.15 -4.77
N ALA A 106 -16.86 -2.13 -3.44
CA ALA A 106 -18.01 -1.65 -2.67
C ALA A 106 -18.03 -0.12 -2.53
N ILE A 107 -16.93 0.58 -2.83
CA ILE A 107 -16.77 2.01 -2.57
C ILE A 107 -16.69 2.78 -3.89
N SER A 108 -17.56 3.77 -4.03
CA SER A 108 -17.55 4.75 -5.11
C SER A 108 -17.24 6.14 -4.56
N ILE A 109 -16.50 6.95 -5.32
CA ILE A 109 -16.19 8.34 -4.98
C ILE A 109 -16.87 9.27 -5.98
N THR A 110 -17.36 10.39 -5.49
CA THR A 110 -17.84 11.52 -6.26
C THR A 110 -17.18 12.80 -5.75
N THR A 111 -16.60 13.56 -6.67
CA THR A 111 -15.78 14.73 -6.34
C THR A 111 -16.45 15.96 -6.90
N MET A 112 -16.79 16.90 -6.02
CA MET A 112 -17.59 18.07 -6.35
C MET A 112 -16.81 19.39 -6.25
N GLY A 113 -15.57 19.37 -5.74
CA GLY A 113 -14.83 20.62 -5.50
C GLY A 113 -15.63 21.59 -4.63
N LYS A 114 -15.75 22.85 -5.07
CA LYS A 114 -16.53 23.88 -4.39
C LYS A 114 -18.00 23.96 -4.85
N ASP A 115 -18.40 23.08 -5.76
CA ASP A 115 -19.76 23.09 -6.30
C ASP A 115 -20.76 22.57 -5.27
N PHE A 116 -22.00 22.99 -5.40
CA PHE A 116 -23.11 22.62 -4.52
C PHE A 116 -22.83 22.90 -3.02
N PRO A 117 -22.51 24.18 -2.65
CA PRO A 117 -22.37 24.55 -1.25
C PRO A 117 -23.70 24.38 -0.52
N VAL A 118 -23.65 23.90 0.72
CA VAL A 118 -24.83 23.71 1.59
C VAL A 118 -24.97 24.83 2.62
N ALA A 119 -23.95 25.67 2.75
CA ALA A 119 -23.94 26.84 3.61
C ALA A 119 -23.25 28.04 2.93
N ASN A 120 -23.41 29.24 3.51
CA ASN A 120 -22.87 30.47 2.94
C ASN A 120 -21.33 30.50 3.03
N ASN A 121 -20.64 30.60 1.89
CA ASN A 121 -19.17 30.66 1.82
C ASN A 121 -18.55 32.00 2.26
N ASP A 122 -19.34 33.06 2.39
CA ASP A 122 -18.85 34.36 2.85
C ASP A 122 -18.52 34.35 4.35
N LYS A 123 -19.14 33.45 5.12
CA LYS A 123 -18.94 33.31 6.57
C LYS A 123 -18.09 32.08 6.89
N GLU A 124 -17.17 32.20 7.84
CA GLU A 124 -16.29 31.08 8.22
C GLU A 124 -17.08 29.85 8.71
N ASP A 125 -18.16 30.05 9.47
CA ASP A 125 -18.99 28.94 9.94
C ASP A 125 -19.67 28.20 8.78
N GLY A 126 -20.10 28.91 7.73
CA GLY A 126 -20.64 28.27 6.54
C GLY A 126 -19.55 27.56 5.73
N ARG A 127 -18.34 28.12 5.65
CA ARG A 127 -17.19 27.43 5.03
C ARG A 127 -16.84 26.14 5.75
N LYS A 128 -16.85 26.11 7.09
CA LYS A 128 -16.63 24.88 7.89
C LYS A 128 -17.60 23.77 7.49
N ILE A 129 -18.90 24.09 7.34
CA ILE A 129 -19.92 23.12 6.92
C ILE A 129 -19.68 22.65 5.48
N ASN A 130 -19.24 23.53 4.59
CA ASN A 130 -18.97 23.18 3.20
C ASN A 130 -17.74 22.29 3.02
N ARG A 131 -16.74 22.38 3.91
CA ARG A 131 -15.58 21.48 3.96
C ARG A 131 -15.96 20.11 4.51
N ARG A 132 -16.70 19.32 3.74
CA ARG A 132 -17.29 18.05 4.18
C ARG A 132 -17.01 16.89 3.23
N ALA A 133 -17.16 15.68 3.75
CA ALA A 133 -17.46 14.51 2.95
C ALA A 133 -18.76 13.88 3.45
N THR A 134 -19.66 13.60 2.52
CA THR A 134 -20.88 12.83 2.70
C THR A 134 -20.61 11.37 2.38
N ILE A 135 -21.04 10.47 3.26
CA ILE A 135 -20.93 9.02 3.09
C ILE A 135 -22.34 8.46 3.05
N GLU A 136 -22.73 7.86 1.93
CA GLU A 136 -24.03 7.27 1.72
C GLU A 136 -23.89 5.75 1.60
N VAL A 137 -24.63 5.00 2.42
CA VAL A 137 -24.68 3.54 2.34
C VAL A 137 -25.96 3.14 1.61
N TYR A 138 -25.82 2.42 0.51
CA TYR A 138 -26.91 1.95 -0.33
C TYR A 138 -27.07 0.43 -0.24
N GLU A 139 -28.31 -0.03 -0.29
CA GLU A 139 -28.66 -1.44 -0.43
C GLU A 139 -29.18 -1.72 -1.85
N PRO A 140 -28.62 -2.69 -2.57
CA PRO A 140 -29.15 -3.09 -3.86
C PRO A 140 -30.51 -3.78 -3.68
N THR A 141 -31.50 -3.25 -4.39
CA THR A 141 -32.86 -3.79 -4.48
C THR A 141 -33.09 -4.28 -5.91
N TYR A 142 -33.73 -5.43 -6.03
CA TYR A 142 -34.06 -6.04 -7.32
C TYR A 142 -35.57 -6.01 -7.48
N GLU A 143 -36.06 -5.31 -8.50
CA GLU A 143 -37.48 -5.30 -8.83
C GLU A 143 -37.73 -6.42 -9.85
N THR A 144 -38.55 -7.41 -9.48
CA THR A 144 -38.97 -8.44 -10.43
C THR A 144 -40.10 -7.90 -11.29
N VAL A 145 -39.82 -7.63 -12.56
CA VAL A 145 -40.85 -7.32 -13.55
C VAL A 145 -41.48 -8.64 -13.99
N TYR A 146 -42.69 -8.95 -13.51
CA TYR A 146 -43.47 -10.05 -14.07
C TYR A 146 -44.23 -9.55 -15.31
N PRO A 147 -44.14 -10.24 -16.47
CA PRO A 147 -45.03 -9.95 -17.58
C PRO A 147 -46.47 -10.29 -17.18
N SER A 148 -47.34 -9.29 -17.23
CA SER A 148 -48.75 -9.41 -16.88
C SER A 148 -49.48 -10.34 -17.85
N GLY A 149 -49.92 -11.50 -17.37
CA GLY A 149 -50.97 -12.29 -18.02
C GLY A 149 -50.92 -13.80 -17.79
N SER A 150 -51.61 -14.30 -16.76
CA SER A 150 -52.34 -15.58 -16.82
C SER A 150 -53.19 -15.76 -15.57
N SER A 151 -54.50 -15.88 -15.77
CA SER A 151 -55.50 -16.24 -14.77
C SER A 151 -55.46 -17.75 -14.50
N GLY A 152 -55.15 -18.16 -13.27
CA GLY A 152 -55.19 -19.56 -12.84
C GLY A 152 -55.55 -19.74 -11.36
N GLY A 153 -56.72 -20.32 -11.11
CA GLY A 153 -57.17 -21.10 -9.94
C GLY A 153 -56.76 -20.71 -8.50
N ASN A 154 -57.76 -20.50 -7.64
CA ASN A 154 -57.62 -20.27 -6.19
C ASN A 154 -56.83 -21.34 -5.39
N THR A 155 -56.54 -22.52 -5.94
CA THR A 155 -55.71 -23.54 -5.26
C THR A 155 -54.22 -23.41 -5.62
N GLU A 156 -53.90 -22.92 -6.83
CA GLU A 156 -52.53 -22.60 -7.24
C GLU A 156 -52.02 -21.36 -6.49
N ASN A 157 -52.86 -20.34 -6.31
CA ASN A 157 -52.50 -19.15 -5.53
C ASN A 157 -52.15 -19.47 -4.08
N VAL A 158 -52.88 -20.38 -3.42
CA VAL A 158 -52.59 -20.79 -2.03
C VAL A 158 -51.28 -21.59 -1.94
N ILE A 159 -50.99 -22.44 -2.92
CA ILE A 159 -49.73 -23.19 -2.98
C ILE A 159 -48.56 -22.25 -3.25
N ILE A 160 -48.73 -21.29 -4.16
CA ILE A 160 -47.72 -20.26 -4.47
C ILE A 160 -47.48 -19.37 -3.25
N GLU A 161 -48.52 -18.90 -2.56
CA GLU A 161 -48.41 -18.11 -1.33
C GLU A 161 -47.67 -18.89 -0.23
N LYS A 162 -48.03 -20.15 0.02
CA LYS A 162 -47.33 -20.97 1.02
C LYS A 162 -45.90 -21.31 0.62
N GLN A 163 -45.61 -21.50 -0.67
CA GLN A 163 -44.24 -21.68 -1.16
C GLN A 163 -43.43 -20.38 -1.04
N MET A 164 -44.06 -19.22 -1.25
CA MET A 164 -43.46 -17.90 -1.01
C MET A 164 -43.18 -17.67 0.47
N GLU A 165 -44.10 -18.00 1.37
CA GLU A 165 -43.88 -17.92 2.81
C GLU A 165 -42.75 -18.85 3.26
N LEU A 166 -42.71 -20.07 2.72
CA LEU A 166 -41.64 -21.03 3.00
C LEU A 166 -40.29 -20.54 2.46
N ALA A 167 -40.25 -19.94 1.27
CA ALA A 167 -39.05 -19.35 0.69
C ALA A 167 -38.56 -18.16 1.54
N LYS A 168 -39.45 -17.25 1.94
CA LYS A 168 -39.14 -16.12 2.84
C LYS A 168 -38.63 -16.61 4.20
N ALA A 169 -39.26 -17.64 4.77
CA ALA A 169 -38.83 -18.21 6.05
C ALA A 169 -37.43 -18.87 5.96
N LYS A 170 -37.15 -19.58 4.85
CA LYS A 170 -35.83 -20.16 4.58
C LYS A 170 -34.76 -19.08 4.37
N GLU A 171 -35.10 -18.02 3.64
CA GLU A 171 -34.20 -16.88 3.42
C GLU A 171 -33.84 -16.19 4.73
N VAL A 172 -34.82 -15.94 5.61
CA VAL A 172 -34.60 -15.39 6.95
C VAL A 172 -33.72 -16.32 7.81
N LEU A 173 -33.89 -17.64 7.71
CA LEU A 173 -33.05 -18.60 8.42
C LEU A 173 -31.62 -18.63 7.88
N VAL A 174 -31.44 -18.56 6.56
CA VAL A 174 -30.12 -18.46 5.92
C VAL A 174 -29.43 -17.15 6.31
N GLU A 175 -30.16 -16.04 6.36
CA GLU A 175 -29.63 -14.74 6.77
C GLU A 175 -29.24 -14.75 8.27
N LYS A 176 -30.07 -15.32 9.14
CA LYS A 176 -29.74 -15.48 10.57
C LYS A 176 -28.52 -16.36 10.77
N LYS A 177 -28.43 -17.49 10.05
CA LYS A 177 -27.28 -18.39 10.12
C LYS A 177 -26.00 -17.72 9.61
N SER A 178 -26.08 -17.00 8.49
CA SER A 178 -24.96 -16.22 7.97
C SER A 178 -24.50 -15.13 8.95
N LYS A 179 -25.41 -14.46 9.66
CA LYS A 179 -25.06 -13.50 10.72
C LYS A 179 -24.30 -14.17 11.86
N VAL A 180 -24.77 -15.32 12.33
CA VAL A 180 -24.09 -16.09 13.39
C VAL A 180 -22.70 -16.56 12.95
N ASP A 181 -22.58 -17.07 11.72
CA ASP A 181 -21.30 -17.52 11.19
C ASP A 181 -20.30 -16.35 11.06
N LYS A 182 -20.76 -15.18 10.62
CA LYS A 182 -19.97 -13.93 10.57
C LYS A 182 -19.58 -13.40 11.95
N GLU A 183 -20.48 -13.42 12.93
CA GLU A 183 -20.17 -13.01 14.31
C GLU A 183 -19.11 -13.93 14.92
N LYS A 184 -19.14 -15.23 14.59
CA LYS A 184 -18.14 -16.20 15.03
C LYS A 184 -16.77 -15.95 14.38
N GLU A 185 -16.74 -15.60 13.10
CA GLU A 185 -15.51 -15.22 12.39
C GLU A 185 -14.94 -13.89 12.92
N GLU A 186 -15.80 -12.89 13.16
CA GLU A 186 -15.40 -11.61 13.77
C GLU A 186 -14.83 -11.82 15.18
N LEU A 187 -15.42 -12.71 15.98
CA LEU A 187 -14.91 -13.07 17.29
C LEU A 187 -13.53 -13.74 17.20
N ALA A 188 -13.32 -14.65 16.24
CA ALA A 188 -12.03 -15.29 16.00
C ALA A 188 -10.95 -14.26 15.59
N ASN A 189 -11.31 -13.32 14.70
CA ASN A 189 -10.41 -12.25 14.28
C ASN A 189 -10.06 -11.31 15.45
N LYS A 190 -11.04 -10.94 16.28
CA LYS A 190 -10.80 -10.15 17.50
C LYS A 190 -9.91 -10.89 18.50
N GLN A 191 -10.08 -12.20 18.65
CA GLN A 191 -9.19 -13.02 19.49
C GLN A 191 -7.76 -13.05 18.96
N MET A 192 -7.57 -13.23 17.64
CA MET A 192 -6.25 -13.18 17.03
C MET A 192 -5.59 -11.81 17.19
N GLN A 193 -6.33 -10.70 17.00
CA GLN A 193 -5.84 -9.35 17.25
C GLN A 193 -5.46 -9.13 18.71
N LEU A 194 -6.27 -9.62 19.65
CA LEU A 194 -5.98 -9.54 21.08
C LEU A 194 -4.68 -10.26 21.43
N GLU A 195 -4.44 -11.46 20.88
CA GLU A 195 -3.20 -12.19 21.10
C GLU A 195 -1.98 -11.48 20.48
N LYS A 196 -2.14 -10.86 19.31
CA LYS A 196 -1.08 -10.03 18.72
C LYS A 196 -0.74 -8.81 19.58
N ILE A 197 -1.75 -8.10 20.09
CA ILE A 197 -1.56 -6.95 20.99
C ILE A 197 -0.88 -7.39 22.29
N LYS A 198 -1.26 -8.55 22.85
CA LYS A 198 -0.59 -9.10 24.04
C LYS A 198 0.89 -9.42 23.76
N ALA A 199 1.21 -9.97 22.59
CA ALA A 199 2.59 -10.25 22.20
C ALA A 199 3.41 -8.95 22.05
N GLU A 200 2.86 -7.94 21.38
CA GLU A 200 3.50 -6.61 21.24
C GLU A 200 3.69 -5.93 22.61
N LEU A 201 2.72 -6.05 23.52
CA LEU A 201 2.83 -5.53 24.88
C LEU A 201 3.93 -6.24 25.68
N ALA A 202 4.04 -7.56 25.55
CA ALA A 202 5.10 -8.34 26.19
C ALA A 202 6.50 -7.96 25.67
N GLU A 203 6.64 -7.72 24.37
CA GLU A 203 7.88 -7.25 23.77
C GLU A 203 8.26 -5.85 24.27
N LYS A 204 7.29 -4.91 24.29
CA LYS A 204 7.52 -3.56 24.85
C LYS A 204 7.92 -3.61 26.32
N GLN A 205 7.30 -4.49 27.11
CA GLN A 205 7.65 -4.66 28.51
C GLN A 205 9.10 -5.16 28.66
N ARG A 206 9.51 -6.14 27.84
CA ARG A 206 10.89 -6.62 27.81
C ARG A 206 11.89 -5.52 27.44
N LEU A 207 11.58 -4.67 26.45
CA LEU A 207 12.43 -3.54 26.08
C LEU A 207 12.55 -2.51 27.21
N LEU A 208 11.43 -2.21 27.88
CA LEU A 208 11.41 -1.32 29.04
C LEU A 208 12.29 -1.86 30.18
N ASP A 209 12.27 -3.17 30.41
CA ASP A 209 13.10 -3.79 31.45
C ASP A 209 14.60 -3.75 31.10
N LEU A 210 14.96 -3.93 29.82
CA LEU A 210 16.34 -3.74 29.34
C LEU A 210 16.80 -2.29 29.48
N GLU A 211 15.95 -1.33 29.16
CA GLU A 211 16.27 0.10 29.29
C GLU A 211 16.47 0.50 30.76
N LYS A 212 15.63 -0.02 31.67
CA LYS A 212 15.83 0.17 33.12
C LYS A 212 17.16 -0.40 33.59
N GLU A 213 17.55 -1.58 33.12
CA GLU A 213 18.85 -2.17 33.46
C GLU A 213 20.01 -1.30 32.97
N GLU A 214 19.91 -0.72 31.76
CA GLU A 214 20.90 0.20 31.23
C GLU A 214 20.98 1.50 32.04
N ILE A 215 19.83 2.05 32.45
CA ILE A 215 19.76 3.22 33.33
C ILE A 215 20.46 2.93 34.66
N THR A 216 20.17 1.80 35.31
CA THR A 216 20.83 1.42 36.56
C THR A 216 22.35 1.29 36.41
N LYS A 217 22.83 0.74 35.29
CA LYS A 217 24.28 0.70 34.99
C LYS A 217 24.87 2.11 34.84
N LYS A 218 24.16 3.02 34.19
CA LYS A 218 24.59 4.43 34.04
C LYS A 218 24.61 5.15 35.38
N GLU A 219 23.59 4.95 36.22
CA GLU A 219 23.52 5.52 37.58
C GLU A 219 24.69 5.06 38.44
N SER A 220 25.01 3.75 38.44
CA SER A 220 26.18 3.22 39.16
C SER A 220 27.50 3.83 38.67
N ASN A 221 27.65 4.02 37.35
CA ASN A 221 28.84 4.69 36.80
C ASN A 221 28.93 6.16 37.21
N ILE A 222 27.81 6.88 37.25
CA ILE A 222 27.75 8.27 37.73
C ILE A 222 28.14 8.34 39.20
N GLU A 223 27.62 7.43 40.04
CA GLU A 223 27.96 7.36 41.45
C GLU A 223 29.46 7.13 41.67
N ARG A 224 30.07 6.19 40.94
CA ARG A 224 31.52 5.97 40.97
C ARG A 224 32.30 7.23 40.55
N THR A 225 31.87 7.89 39.48
CA THR A 225 32.52 9.11 38.98
C THR A 225 32.42 10.24 40.01
N ASN A 226 31.28 10.39 40.68
CA ASN A 226 31.10 11.38 41.74
C ASN A 226 31.98 11.09 42.96
N ALA A 227 32.15 9.82 43.32
CA ALA A 227 33.09 9.42 44.37
C ALA A 227 34.54 9.81 44.01
N GLU A 228 35.00 9.52 42.78
CA GLU A 228 36.32 9.92 42.30
C GLU A 228 36.52 11.44 42.28
N ILE A 229 35.48 12.21 41.90
CA ILE A 229 35.52 13.68 41.95
C ILE A 229 35.66 14.16 43.40
N SER A 230 34.90 13.58 44.33
CA SER A 230 34.97 13.92 45.75
C SER A 230 36.37 13.68 46.32
N GLU A 231 36.97 12.52 46.03
CA GLU A 231 38.35 12.21 46.43
C GLU A 231 39.35 13.24 45.87
N LYS A 232 39.24 13.57 44.58
CA LYS A 232 40.11 14.60 43.95
C LYS A 232 39.92 15.98 44.58
N GLN A 233 38.70 16.35 44.97
CA GLN A 233 38.43 17.61 45.66
C GLN A 233 39.11 17.68 47.03
N VAL A 234 39.16 16.57 47.77
CA VAL A 234 39.91 16.50 49.04
C VAL A 234 41.40 16.73 48.81
N VAL A 235 41.98 16.08 47.81
CA VAL A 235 43.41 16.26 47.46
C VAL A 235 43.71 17.71 47.05
N VAL A 236 42.86 18.32 46.23
CA VAL A 236 43.01 19.74 45.85
C VAL A 236 42.92 20.66 47.06
N LYS A 237 42.01 20.38 48.00
CA LYS A 237 41.89 21.15 49.24
C LYS A 237 43.15 21.05 50.10
N GLN A 238 43.69 19.84 50.29
CA GLN A 238 44.92 19.61 51.02
C GLN A 238 46.11 20.32 50.37
N ALA A 239 46.28 20.20 49.05
CA ALA A 239 47.34 20.89 48.32
C ALA A 239 47.24 22.43 48.44
N LYS A 240 46.01 22.96 48.49
CA LYS A 240 45.78 24.39 48.71
C LYS A 240 46.19 24.82 50.13
N GLU A 241 45.87 24.03 51.14
CA GLU A 241 46.29 24.27 52.54
C GLU A 241 47.82 24.22 52.68
N GLU A 242 48.48 23.24 52.05
CA GLU A 242 49.95 23.15 52.00
C GLU A 242 50.58 24.38 51.33
N LEU A 243 50.01 24.84 50.21
CA LEU A 243 50.50 26.02 49.51
C LEU A 243 50.37 27.28 50.38
N VAL A 244 49.28 27.43 51.12
CA VAL A 244 49.08 28.55 52.05
C VAL A 244 50.16 28.56 53.13
N MET A 245 50.42 27.40 53.76
CA MET A 245 51.49 27.27 54.76
C MET A 245 52.87 27.59 54.17
N ALA A 246 53.17 27.12 52.95
CA ALA A 246 54.43 27.41 52.27
C ALA A 246 54.61 28.91 51.98
N VAL A 247 53.53 29.59 51.57
CA VAL A 247 53.53 31.04 51.34
C VAL A 247 53.76 31.80 52.64
N GLU A 248 53.13 31.40 53.75
CA GLU A 248 53.33 32.02 55.06
C GLU A 248 54.77 31.87 55.54
N LYS A 249 55.34 30.66 55.47
CA LYS A 249 56.75 30.42 55.79
C LYS A 249 57.69 31.29 54.95
N THR A 250 57.42 31.41 53.65
CA THR A 250 58.23 32.26 52.75
C THR A 250 58.13 33.74 53.13
N LYS A 251 56.95 34.22 53.54
CA LYS A 251 56.78 35.60 54.04
C LYS A 251 57.60 35.84 55.31
N GLU A 252 57.61 34.88 56.24
CA GLU A 252 58.43 34.96 57.45
C GLU A 252 59.93 35.02 57.13
N GLU A 253 60.41 34.18 56.20
CA GLU A 253 61.81 34.20 55.74
C GLU A 253 62.18 35.54 55.09
N ILE A 254 61.29 36.10 54.26
CA ILE A 254 61.50 37.43 53.65
C ILE A 254 61.58 38.51 54.72
N ALA A 255 60.67 38.50 55.70
CA ALA A 255 60.67 39.46 56.81
C ALA A 255 61.96 39.40 57.63
N MET A 256 62.47 38.19 57.91
CA MET A 256 63.75 37.99 58.59
C MET A 256 64.93 38.54 57.77
N LYS A 257 64.96 38.27 56.46
CA LYS A 257 65.99 38.81 55.56
C LYS A 257 65.93 40.34 55.45
N GLN A 258 64.74 40.93 55.45
CA GLN A 258 64.56 42.38 55.46
C GLN A 258 65.07 43.01 56.76
N GLN A 259 64.80 42.40 57.92
CA GLN A 259 65.39 42.85 59.19
C GLN A 259 66.92 42.80 59.18
N LEU A 260 67.50 41.73 58.64
CA LEU A 260 68.96 41.61 58.49
C LEU A 260 69.52 42.69 57.56
N LEU A 261 68.83 42.98 56.46
CA LEU A 261 69.23 44.03 55.52
C LEU A 261 69.19 45.43 56.17
N GLU A 262 68.16 45.74 56.94
CA GLU A 262 68.07 47.03 57.65
C GLU A 262 69.16 47.14 58.72
N LYS A 263 69.46 46.07 59.47
CA LYS A 263 70.62 46.03 60.37
C LYS A 263 71.94 46.28 59.63
N ALA A 264 72.13 45.67 58.46
CA ALA A 264 73.34 45.87 57.65
C ALA A 264 73.45 47.32 57.12
N LYS A 265 72.33 47.93 56.68
CA LYS A 265 72.30 49.34 56.25
C LYS A 265 72.65 50.30 57.38
N MET A 266 72.15 50.06 58.59
CA MET A 266 72.51 50.86 59.77
C MET A 266 74.02 50.80 60.04
N ALA A 267 74.63 49.61 59.95
CA ALA A 267 76.08 49.44 60.11
C ALA A 267 76.91 50.11 58.99
N ILE A 268 76.37 50.22 57.77
CA ILE A 268 77.02 50.93 56.65
C ILE A 268 76.92 52.45 56.82
N ASN A 269 75.78 52.98 57.28
CA ASN A 269 75.58 54.41 57.45
C ASN A 269 76.39 55.01 58.61
N GLU A 270 76.79 54.20 59.59
CA GLU A 270 77.80 54.59 60.60
C GLU A 270 79.22 54.73 60.01
N ASN A 271 79.47 54.24 58.78
CA ASN A 271 80.81 54.08 58.20
C ASN A 271 81.02 54.79 56.85
N SER A 272 80.18 55.75 56.43
CA SER A 272 80.27 56.32 55.07
C SER A 272 80.01 57.82 54.97
N SER A 273 80.93 58.64 55.48
CA SER A 273 81.28 59.91 54.85
C SER A 273 82.55 59.71 54.03
N GLU A 274 82.45 59.56 52.70
CA GLU A 274 83.36 60.16 51.70
C GLU A 274 83.05 59.68 50.27
N THR A 275 83.22 60.64 49.38
CA THR A 275 82.93 60.74 47.93
C THR A 275 83.69 59.72 47.04
N ILE A 276 83.19 59.44 45.82
CA ILE A 276 83.92 59.56 44.52
C ILE A 276 83.03 59.15 43.32
N THR A 277 83.35 59.78 42.18
CA THR A 277 82.69 59.92 40.88
C THR A 277 83.09 58.90 39.79
N SER A 278 82.19 58.77 38.79
CA SER A 278 82.41 58.47 37.34
C SER A 278 82.69 57.04 36.85
N THR A 279 81.85 56.50 35.96
CA THR A 279 82.07 56.32 34.49
C THR A 279 81.01 55.39 33.84
N LYS A 280 80.84 55.58 32.52
CA LYS A 280 79.85 55.04 31.56
C LYS A 280 80.26 53.64 31.04
N THR A 281 79.33 52.75 30.66
CA THR A 281 79.32 51.88 29.43
C THR A 281 78.12 50.89 29.41
N GLU A 282 77.54 50.69 28.21
CA GLU A 282 76.39 49.85 27.83
C GLU A 282 76.61 48.33 27.97
N VAL A 283 75.53 47.56 28.23
CA VAL A 283 75.39 46.14 27.78
C VAL A 283 73.91 45.80 27.48
N LYS A 284 73.70 45.21 26.30
CA LYS A 284 72.48 44.57 25.74
C LYS A 284 72.11 43.24 26.44
N THR A 285 70.81 42.88 26.48
CA THR A 285 70.22 41.51 26.34
C THR A 285 68.70 41.61 26.56
N LYS A 286 67.74 41.30 25.67
CA LYS A 286 67.38 40.09 24.88
C LYS A 286 66.83 38.91 25.71
N VAL A 287 65.50 38.74 25.77
CA VAL A 287 64.75 37.46 26.03
C VAL A 287 63.30 37.65 25.49
N THR A 288 62.93 37.24 24.26
CA THR A 288 62.27 35.99 23.78
C THR A 288 60.84 35.66 24.27
N THR A 289 59.93 35.58 23.29
CA THR A 289 58.55 35.03 23.25
C THR A 289 58.50 33.48 23.29
N PRO A 290 57.31 32.87 23.42
CA PRO A 290 56.81 32.07 22.28
C PRO A 290 55.30 32.22 21.95
N GLU A 291 54.99 32.00 20.67
CA GLU A 291 53.68 32.04 19.97
C GLU A 291 52.82 30.76 20.15
N PRO A 292 51.53 30.78 19.76
CA PRO A 292 50.82 29.61 19.26
C PRO A 292 50.72 29.56 17.72
N LYS A 293 51.03 28.40 17.14
CA LYS A 293 50.95 28.07 15.71
C LYS A 293 49.50 27.98 15.19
N VAL A 294 49.23 28.60 14.05
CA VAL A 294 48.05 28.37 13.20
C VAL A 294 48.48 27.55 11.98
N VAL A 295 47.76 26.46 11.70
CA VAL A 295 47.97 25.59 10.53
C VAL A 295 47.14 26.11 9.35
N THR A 296 47.78 26.30 8.20
CA THR A 296 47.18 26.76 6.95
C THR A 296 46.70 25.56 6.10
N VAL A 297 45.55 25.73 5.46
CA VAL A 297 44.92 24.81 4.50
C VAL A 297 45.44 25.12 3.09
N GLU A 298 45.94 24.13 2.37
CA GLU A 298 46.23 24.26 0.93
C GLU A 298 44.99 23.97 0.07
N LYS A 299 44.83 24.80 -0.96
CA LYS A 299 43.82 24.73 -2.01
C LYS A 299 44.57 24.83 -3.34
N THR A 300 44.40 23.86 -4.23
CA THR A 300 44.74 24.02 -5.66
C THR A 300 43.62 23.48 -6.55
N THR A 301 43.10 24.44 -7.32
CA THR A 301 42.49 24.41 -8.67
C THR A 301 43.31 23.57 -9.67
N SER A 302 42.91 23.15 -10.87
CA SER A 302 41.69 23.16 -11.70
C SER A 302 42.08 22.63 -13.10
N ILE A 303 41.11 22.09 -13.85
CA ILE A 303 40.94 22.11 -15.34
C ILE A 303 41.90 21.30 -16.23
N ASP A 304 41.34 20.37 -17.04
CA ASP A 304 41.39 20.45 -18.52
C ASP A 304 40.46 19.44 -19.24
N LYS A 305 39.85 19.92 -20.33
CA LYS A 305 39.11 19.25 -21.42
C LYS A 305 39.63 19.95 -22.70
N PRO A 306 39.72 19.34 -23.92
CA PRO A 306 38.53 19.20 -24.77
C PRO A 306 38.56 18.15 -25.95
N LEU A 307 37.36 17.90 -26.50
CA LEU A 307 36.88 17.68 -27.92
C LEU A 307 37.48 16.69 -28.95
N ALA A 308 36.57 15.94 -29.63
CA ALA A 308 36.31 15.80 -31.10
C ALA A 308 35.44 14.53 -31.38
N GLU A 309 34.17 14.52 -31.85
CA GLU A 309 33.52 14.72 -33.19
C GLU A 309 33.93 13.78 -34.36
N ALA A 310 33.09 12.78 -34.69
CA ALA A 310 32.26 12.60 -35.93
C ALA A 310 32.93 11.67 -37.01
N PRO A 311 32.23 10.98 -37.98
CA PRO A 311 30.96 11.33 -38.64
C PRO A 311 29.97 10.18 -38.98
N LYS A 312 28.91 10.56 -39.71
CA LYS A 312 27.69 9.85 -40.17
C LYS A 312 27.90 9.02 -41.44
N GLU A 313 27.06 8.00 -41.65
CA GLU A 313 26.75 7.44 -42.98
C GLU A 313 25.24 7.20 -43.18
N LYS A 314 24.81 7.35 -44.44
CA LYS A 314 23.44 7.36 -44.99
C LYS A 314 23.47 6.46 -46.24
N MET A 315 22.59 5.47 -46.41
CA MET A 315 22.19 4.91 -47.73
C MET A 315 20.80 4.24 -47.60
N VAL A 316 19.74 4.74 -48.25
CA VAL A 316 19.20 4.50 -49.63
C VAL A 316 18.07 3.44 -49.67
N GLU A 317 16.90 3.87 -50.17
CA GLU A 317 15.70 3.08 -50.49
C GLU A 317 15.83 2.24 -51.77
N LYS A 318 15.00 1.18 -51.88
CA LYS A 318 14.36 0.76 -53.14
C LYS A 318 13.09 -0.07 -52.86
N PRO A 319 11.96 0.16 -53.55
CA PRO A 319 10.77 -0.68 -53.48
C PRO A 319 10.77 -1.73 -54.61
N VAL A 320 10.17 -2.90 -54.36
CA VAL A 320 9.88 -3.91 -55.40
C VAL A 320 8.41 -4.30 -55.36
N VAL A 321 7.91 -4.46 -56.57
CA VAL A 321 6.54 -4.54 -57.08
C VAL A 321 5.95 -5.96 -56.96
N VAL A 322 4.66 -5.99 -56.62
CA VAL A 322 3.55 -6.86 -57.08
C VAL A 322 3.88 -8.24 -57.65
N GLU A 323 3.26 -9.28 -57.09
CA GLU A 323 2.66 -10.34 -57.91
C GLU A 323 1.33 -10.83 -57.31
N LYS A 324 0.28 -10.80 -58.15
CA LYS A 324 -1.03 -11.41 -57.94
C LYS A 324 -0.98 -12.80 -58.56
N THR A 325 -1.45 -13.81 -57.85
CA THR A 325 -1.89 -15.08 -58.43
C THR A 325 -3.27 -15.43 -57.88
N LYS A 326 -4.28 -15.31 -58.77
CA LYS A 326 -5.49 -16.16 -58.78
C LYS A 326 -4.99 -17.58 -59.12
N GLU A 327 -5.52 -18.64 -58.53
CA GLU A 327 -6.70 -19.42 -58.97
C GLU A 327 -6.50 -20.76 -58.20
N ILE A 328 -7.48 -21.50 -57.68
CA ILE A 328 -8.40 -22.39 -58.39
C ILE A 328 -9.42 -22.87 -57.35
N VAL A 329 -10.69 -22.79 -57.72
CA VAL A 329 -11.84 -23.41 -57.05
C VAL A 329 -11.87 -24.90 -57.41
N ALA A 330 -11.98 -25.77 -56.41
CA ALA A 330 -12.37 -27.16 -56.60
C ALA A 330 -13.53 -27.47 -55.66
N GLU A 331 -14.75 -27.45 -56.22
CA GLU A 331 -15.96 -27.93 -55.56
C GLU A 331 -15.84 -29.43 -55.31
N LYS A 332 -15.81 -29.82 -54.03
CA LYS A 332 -15.95 -31.21 -53.61
C LYS A 332 -17.39 -31.44 -53.17
N LYS A 333 -18.08 -32.25 -53.95
CA LYS A 333 -19.44 -32.77 -53.76
C LYS A 333 -19.61 -33.33 -52.34
N ILE A 334 -20.51 -32.72 -51.55
CA ILE A 334 -20.90 -33.19 -50.22
C ILE A 334 -22.04 -34.18 -50.40
N GLU A 335 -21.80 -35.46 -50.10
CA GLU A 335 -22.86 -36.41 -49.82
C GLU A 335 -23.33 -36.21 -48.38
N THR A 336 -24.63 -36.00 -48.20
CA THR A 336 -25.30 -35.92 -46.90
C THR A 336 -25.13 -37.21 -46.10
N PRO A 337 -24.57 -37.16 -44.88
CA PRO A 337 -24.57 -38.33 -44.02
C PRO A 337 -25.94 -38.51 -43.38
N VAL A 338 -26.36 -39.76 -43.31
CA VAL A 338 -27.57 -40.24 -42.64
C VAL A 338 -27.58 -39.73 -41.18
N VAL A 339 -28.65 -39.01 -40.82
CA VAL A 339 -28.91 -38.54 -39.46
C VAL A 339 -29.29 -39.76 -38.61
N THR A 340 -28.34 -40.33 -37.89
CA THR A 340 -28.62 -41.12 -36.69
C THR A 340 -28.93 -40.14 -35.57
N GLU A 341 -30.15 -40.20 -35.03
CA GLU A 341 -30.57 -39.42 -33.86
C GLU A 341 -29.56 -39.59 -32.72
N LYS A 342 -28.88 -38.50 -32.37
CA LYS A 342 -27.98 -38.44 -31.21
C LYS A 342 -28.85 -38.64 -29.97
N PRO A 343 -28.55 -39.61 -29.08
CA PRO A 343 -29.35 -39.84 -27.90
C PRO A 343 -29.41 -38.56 -27.08
N THR A 344 -30.63 -38.11 -26.77
CA THR A 344 -30.89 -36.95 -25.92
C THR A 344 -30.14 -37.16 -24.59
N PRO A 345 -29.21 -36.29 -24.18
CA PRO A 345 -28.50 -36.48 -22.94
C PRO A 345 -29.52 -36.46 -21.80
N GLN A 346 -29.63 -37.57 -21.07
CA GLN A 346 -30.28 -37.53 -19.77
C GLN A 346 -29.57 -36.46 -18.93
N PRO A 347 -30.30 -35.63 -18.15
CA PRO A 347 -29.65 -34.65 -17.29
C PRO A 347 -28.75 -35.41 -16.30
N VAL A 348 -27.45 -35.39 -16.58
CA VAL A 348 -26.44 -35.94 -15.68
C VAL A 348 -26.58 -35.13 -14.39
N ASP A 349 -26.86 -35.80 -13.27
CA ASP A 349 -26.88 -35.17 -11.96
C ASP A 349 -25.44 -34.76 -11.60
N VAL A 350 -25.05 -33.60 -12.09
CA VAL A 350 -23.71 -33.08 -11.94
C VAL A 350 -23.58 -32.48 -10.55
N SER A 351 -22.60 -32.95 -9.77
CA SER A 351 -22.32 -32.33 -8.47
C SER A 351 -21.85 -30.87 -8.69
N PRO A 352 -22.27 -29.92 -7.84
CA PRO A 352 -21.83 -28.54 -7.96
C PRO A 352 -20.31 -28.43 -7.76
N ALA A 353 -19.65 -27.84 -8.74
CA ALA A 353 -18.21 -27.65 -8.70
C ALA A 353 -17.80 -26.43 -9.55
N ILE A 354 -16.61 -25.91 -9.28
CA ILE A 354 -15.88 -25.09 -10.25
C ILE A 354 -15.19 -26.06 -11.19
N ARG A 355 -15.62 -26.08 -12.45
CA ARG A 355 -14.93 -26.76 -13.54
C ARG A 355 -14.32 -25.72 -14.43
N ALA A 356 -13.00 -25.76 -14.57
CA ALA A 356 -12.30 -24.72 -15.32
C ALA A 356 -11.06 -25.27 -16.01
N ARG A 357 -10.64 -24.53 -17.04
CA ARG A 357 -9.43 -24.82 -17.82
C ARG A 357 -8.54 -23.58 -17.88
N ILE A 358 -7.30 -23.73 -17.44
CA ILE A 358 -6.27 -22.71 -17.58
C ILE A 358 -5.69 -22.77 -18.99
N THR A 359 -5.65 -21.61 -19.65
CA THR A 359 -5.22 -21.51 -21.04
C THR A 359 -4.25 -20.34 -21.23
N ASN A 360 -3.29 -20.52 -22.13
CA ASN A 360 -2.44 -19.43 -22.59
C ASN A 360 -3.30 -18.43 -23.39
N ILE A 361 -3.26 -17.16 -23.00
CA ILE A 361 -4.05 -16.10 -23.66
C ILE A 361 -3.67 -15.89 -25.14
N GLU A 362 -2.42 -16.20 -25.52
CA GLU A 362 -1.90 -15.99 -26.87
C GLU A 362 -2.22 -17.17 -27.79
N THR A 363 -2.11 -18.41 -27.30
CA THR A 363 -2.27 -19.62 -28.14
C THR A 363 -3.59 -20.36 -27.91
N GLY A 364 -4.29 -20.10 -26.81
CA GLY A 364 -5.46 -20.86 -26.38
C GLY A 364 -5.14 -22.26 -25.85
N SER A 365 -3.87 -22.68 -25.85
CA SER A 365 -3.44 -24.00 -25.39
C SER A 365 -3.61 -24.15 -23.88
N GLY A 366 -3.89 -25.37 -23.43
CA GLY A 366 -3.93 -25.72 -22.01
C GLY A 366 -2.59 -25.47 -21.31
N VAL A 367 -2.63 -25.03 -20.06
CA VAL A 367 -1.42 -24.78 -19.25
C VAL A 367 -1.52 -25.48 -17.91
N LYS A 368 -0.60 -26.40 -17.65
CA LYS A 368 -0.43 -27.03 -16.33
C LYS A 368 -0.12 -25.96 -15.29
N SER A 369 -0.90 -25.92 -14.21
CA SER A 369 -0.86 -24.84 -13.23
C SER A 369 -1.17 -25.34 -11.82
N THR A 370 -0.66 -24.62 -10.82
CA THR A 370 -1.09 -24.74 -9.44
C THR A 370 -2.16 -23.68 -9.16
N ILE A 371 -3.28 -24.09 -8.57
CA ILE A 371 -4.39 -23.22 -8.19
C ILE A 371 -4.45 -23.15 -6.66
N TYR A 372 -4.33 -21.96 -6.09
CA TYR A 372 -4.54 -21.72 -4.66
C TYR A 372 -5.92 -21.12 -4.43
N TYR A 373 -6.61 -21.56 -3.38
CA TYR A 373 -7.93 -21.06 -3.00
C TYR A 373 -8.17 -21.28 -1.49
N PHE A 374 -9.11 -20.54 -0.91
CA PHE A 374 -9.55 -20.78 0.46
C PHE A 374 -10.75 -21.73 0.48
N ASN A 375 -10.67 -22.78 1.30
CA ASN A 375 -11.78 -23.70 1.50
C ASN A 375 -12.87 -23.06 2.39
N ASP A 376 -13.98 -23.75 2.58
CA ASP A 376 -15.13 -23.24 3.37
C ASP A 376 -14.79 -22.99 4.85
N SER A 377 -13.66 -23.50 5.35
CA SER A 377 -13.16 -23.25 6.70
C SER A 377 -12.19 -22.06 6.80
N GLY A 378 -11.92 -21.38 5.68
CA GLY A 378 -10.94 -20.30 5.60
C GLY A 378 -9.48 -20.76 5.59
N THR A 379 -9.22 -22.05 5.33
CA THR A 379 -7.86 -22.58 5.18
C THR A 379 -7.46 -22.49 3.70
N GLU A 380 -6.23 -22.02 3.43
CA GLU A 380 -5.67 -22.03 2.07
C GLU A 380 -5.36 -23.48 1.66
N GLU A 381 -5.87 -23.88 0.50
CA GLU A 381 -5.61 -25.15 -0.16
C GLU A 381 -5.03 -24.92 -1.55
N SER A 382 -4.44 -25.97 -2.13
CA SER A 382 -3.94 -25.95 -3.50
C SER A 382 -4.27 -27.22 -4.26
N ILE A 383 -4.52 -27.08 -5.56
CA ILE A 383 -4.70 -28.19 -6.51
C ILE A 383 -3.85 -27.97 -7.75
N GLU A 384 -3.31 -29.06 -8.30
CA GLU A 384 -2.64 -29.06 -9.61
C GLU A 384 -3.65 -29.37 -10.71
N THR A 385 -3.59 -28.64 -11.81
CA THR A 385 -4.37 -28.99 -13.01
C THR A 385 -3.75 -30.21 -13.71
N ASP A 386 -4.52 -30.83 -14.61
CA ASP A 386 -3.94 -31.76 -15.59
C ASP A 386 -3.04 -31.02 -16.60
N GLU A 387 -2.40 -31.78 -17.51
CA GLU A 387 -1.54 -31.24 -18.59
C GLU A 387 -2.30 -30.34 -19.57
N ALA A 388 -3.62 -30.54 -19.69
CA ALA A 388 -4.50 -29.72 -20.50
C ALA A 388 -4.97 -28.46 -19.75
N GLY A 389 -4.57 -28.25 -18.49
CA GLY A 389 -4.96 -27.13 -17.66
C GLY A 389 -6.33 -27.28 -16.99
N TYR A 390 -6.97 -28.44 -17.07
CA TYR A 390 -8.27 -28.70 -16.45
C TYR A 390 -8.14 -28.99 -14.95
N PHE A 391 -9.10 -28.50 -14.17
CA PHE A 391 -9.27 -28.84 -12.76
C PHE A 391 -10.74 -28.78 -12.35
N GLU A 392 -11.04 -29.40 -11.21
CA GLU A 392 -12.36 -29.39 -10.59
C GLU A 392 -12.24 -29.14 -9.08
N ILE A 393 -12.99 -28.17 -8.56
CA ILE A 393 -13.10 -27.90 -7.11
C ILE A 393 -14.57 -28.03 -6.70
N PRO A 394 -14.94 -29.03 -5.89
CA PRO A 394 -16.30 -29.18 -5.42
C PRO A 394 -16.70 -28.04 -4.46
N GLY A 395 -17.99 -27.72 -4.41
CA GLY A 395 -18.51 -26.69 -3.50
C GLY A 395 -20.03 -26.70 -3.42
N LYS A 396 -20.60 -25.68 -2.76
CA LYS A 396 -22.07 -25.50 -2.74
C LYS A 396 -22.49 -24.69 -3.97
N ASP A 397 -23.58 -25.10 -4.59
CA ASP A 397 -24.10 -24.42 -5.79
C ASP A 397 -24.38 -22.95 -5.52
N GLY A 398 -23.92 -22.06 -6.42
CA GLY A 398 -24.07 -20.62 -6.29
C GLY A 398 -22.96 -19.91 -5.50
N ASP A 399 -22.11 -20.65 -4.78
CA ASP A 399 -20.94 -20.06 -4.11
C ASP A 399 -19.94 -19.51 -5.13
N SER A 400 -19.12 -18.55 -4.70
CA SER A 400 -17.99 -18.03 -5.48
C SER A 400 -16.70 -18.21 -4.68
N LYS A 401 -15.63 -18.64 -5.35
CA LYS A 401 -14.30 -18.78 -4.75
C LYS A 401 -13.30 -17.93 -5.54
N ALA A 402 -12.48 -17.16 -4.82
CA ALA A 402 -11.32 -16.50 -5.39
C ALA A 402 -10.22 -17.54 -5.62
N LEU A 403 -9.75 -17.64 -6.85
CA LEU A 403 -8.70 -18.55 -7.29
C LEU A 403 -7.45 -17.76 -7.65
N GLU A 404 -6.30 -18.27 -7.26
CA GLU A 404 -5.00 -17.76 -7.68
C GLU A 404 -4.25 -18.80 -8.48
N VAL A 405 -3.97 -18.47 -9.75
CA VAL A 405 -3.35 -19.37 -10.72
C VAL A 405 -1.88 -19.01 -10.88
N TYR A 406 -1.00 -20.00 -10.70
CA TYR A 406 0.43 -19.88 -10.92
C TYR A 406 0.92 -20.98 -11.86
N SER A 407 1.78 -20.61 -12.82
CA SER A 407 2.43 -21.56 -13.71
C SER A 407 3.81 -21.03 -14.11
N LYS A 408 4.76 -21.94 -14.30
CA LYS A 408 6.13 -21.60 -14.72
C LYS A 408 6.09 -21.01 -16.13
N GLY A 409 6.72 -19.85 -16.32
CA GLY A 409 6.73 -19.14 -17.60
C GLY A 409 5.49 -18.28 -17.85
N PHE A 410 4.63 -18.05 -16.85
CA PHE A 410 3.44 -17.21 -16.96
C PHE A 410 3.33 -16.20 -15.79
N PHE A 411 2.70 -15.06 -16.04
CA PHE A 411 2.23 -14.18 -14.97
C PHE A 411 1.11 -14.87 -14.19
N TYR A 412 1.08 -14.66 -12.88
CA TYR A 412 -0.01 -15.13 -12.04
C TYR A 412 -1.32 -14.41 -12.37
N GLN A 413 -2.45 -15.04 -12.07
CA GLN A 413 -3.78 -14.47 -12.30
C GLN A 413 -4.68 -14.73 -11.10
N SER A 414 -5.43 -13.72 -10.66
CA SER A 414 -6.53 -13.88 -9.71
C SER A 414 -7.86 -13.81 -10.44
N VAL A 415 -8.77 -14.74 -10.14
CA VAL A 415 -10.14 -14.78 -10.71
C VAL A 415 -11.15 -15.22 -9.66
N ASP A 416 -12.34 -14.64 -9.69
CA ASP A 416 -13.48 -15.18 -8.95
C ASP A 416 -14.21 -16.19 -9.84
N SER A 417 -14.36 -17.42 -9.35
CA SER A 417 -15.03 -18.50 -10.07
C SER A 417 -16.25 -18.99 -9.33
N LYS A 418 -17.35 -19.17 -10.07
CA LYS A 418 -18.62 -19.64 -9.52
C LYS A 418 -18.66 -21.15 -9.47
N VAL A 419 -19.12 -21.69 -8.35
CA VAL A 419 -19.53 -23.09 -8.21
C VAL A 419 -20.91 -23.21 -8.86
N ALA A 420 -21.04 -24.12 -9.81
CA ALA A 420 -22.29 -24.33 -10.52
C ALA A 420 -22.64 -25.81 -10.62
N LYS A 421 -23.93 -26.13 -10.50
CA LYS A 421 -24.52 -27.42 -10.86
C LYS A 421 -24.60 -27.56 -12.40
N SER A 422 -23.45 -27.50 -13.06
CA SER A 422 -23.33 -27.50 -14.52
C SER A 422 -22.03 -28.18 -14.99
N ASN A 423 -22.06 -28.79 -16.18
CA ASN A 423 -20.87 -29.28 -16.87
C ASN A 423 -20.10 -28.19 -17.62
N ALA A 424 -20.55 -26.93 -17.55
CA ALA A 424 -19.86 -25.82 -18.19
C ALA A 424 -18.45 -25.65 -17.63
N VAL A 425 -17.45 -25.64 -18.51
CA VAL A 425 -16.05 -25.42 -18.16
C VAL A 425 -15.72 -23.94 -18.35
N GLN A 426 -15.36 -23.26 -17.27
CA GLN A 426 -14.90 -21.87 -17.29
C GLN A 426 -13.51 -21.80 -17.91
N SER A 427 -13.25 -20.80 -18.75
CA SER A 427 -11.90 -20.56 -19.30
C SER A 427 -11.21 -19.47 -18.50
N VAL A 428 -10.06 -19.80 -17.90
CA VAL A 428 -9.19 -18.83 -17.25
C VAL A 428 -7.96 -18.65 -18.13
N ARG A 429 -7.70 -17.40 -18.56
CA ARG A 429 -6.61 -17.08 -19.49
C ARG A 429 -5.47 -16.42 -18.73
N ILE A 430 -4.25 -16.97 -18.90
CA ILE A 430 -3.03 -16.45 -18.28
C ILE A 430 -2.03 -16.00 -19.35
N LYS A 431 -1.23 -14.99 -19.01
CA LYS A 431 -0.30 -14.35 -19.94
C LYS A 431 1.11 -14.93 -19.81
N PRO A 432 1.75 -15.38 -20.90
CA PRO A 432 3.13 -15.88 -20.84
C PRO A 432 4.12 -14.77 -20.52
N LEU A 433 5.25 -15.15 -19.92
CA LEU A 433 6.37 -14.25 -19.65
C LEU A 433 7.19 -14.08 -20.93
N THR A 434 7.30 -12.83 -21.39
CA THR A 434 8.22 -12.45 -22.46
C THR A 434 9.13 -11.32 -21.97
N ILE A 435 10.39 -11.27 -22.43
CA ILE A 435 11.33 -10.22 -22.04
C ILE A 435 10.73 -8.85 -22.40
N GLY A 436 10.69 -7.94 -21.43
CA GLY A 436 10.12 -6.60 -21.57
C GLY A 436 8.61 -6.52 -21.29
N SER A 437 7.90 -7.64 -21.22
CA SER A 437 6.49 -7.64 -20.81
C SER A 437 6.32 -7.18 -19.36
N SER A 438 5.18 -6.54 -19.10
CA SER A 438 4.82 -6.04 -17.78
C SER A 438 3.48 -6.54 -17.29
N TYR A 439 3.33 -6.59 -15.98
CA TYR A 439 2.14 -7.00 -15.24
C TYR A 439 1.91 -6.08 -14.05
N VAL A 440 0.69 -5.55 -13.90
CA VAL A 440 0.35 -4.64 -12.79
C VAL A 440 0.00 -5.45 -11.56
N ILE A 441 0.56 -5.10 -10.41
CA ILE A 441 0.19 -5.71 -9.13
C ILE A 441 -1.13 -5.08 -8.68
N SER A 442 -2.23 -5.73 -9.05
CA SER A 442 -3.59 -5.27 -8.70
C SER A 442 -3.81 -5.24 -7.19
N ASN A 443 -4.66 -4.32 -6.73
CA ASN A 443 -5.01 -4.14 -5.32
C ASN A 443 -3.82 -3.87 -4.38
N LEU A 444 -2.72 -3.33 -4.90
CA LEU A 444 -1.56 -2.90 -4.11
C LEU A 444 -1.66 -1.40 -3.81
N TYR A 445 -2.36 -1.07 -2.73
CA TYR A 445 -2.63 0.31 -2.32
C TYR A 445 -1.63 0.80 -1.27
N PHE A 446 -1.22 2.07 -1.41
CA PHE A 446 -0.38 2.77 -0.46
C PHE A 446 -1.16 3.91 0.18
N LYS A 447 -0.81 4.27 1.42
CA LYS A 447 -1.36 5.45 2.08
C LYS A 447 -1.08 6.71 1.23
N PRO A 448 -1.99 7.71 1.24
CA PRO A 448 -1.82 8.94 0.47
C PRO A 448 -0.45 9.58 0.70
N ASP A 449 0.22 9.96 -0.40
CA ASP A 449 1.53 10.62 -0.42
C ASP A 449 2.67 9.88 0.30
N MET A 450 2.47 8.59 0.61
CA MET A 450 3.42 7.77 1.35
C MET A 450 3.73 6.45 0.61
N ALA A 451 4.91 5.90 0.88
CA ALA A 451 5.30 4.54 0.48
C ALA A 451 5.01 3.53 1.61
N VAL A 452 3.87 3.70 2.28
CA VAL A 452 3.39 2.81 3.34
C VAL A 452 2.21 2.02 2.79
N LEU A 453 2.33 0.69 2.76
CA LEU A 453 1.29 -0.18 2.23
C LEU A 453 0.06 -0.22 3.16
N VAL A 454 -1.14 -0.26 2.58
CA VAL A 454 -2.39 -0.49 3.32
C VAL A 454 -2.48 -1.98 3.72
N GLU A 455 -3.04 -2.27 4.90
CA GLU A 455 -3.08 -3.65 5.45
C GLU A 455 -3.75 -4.65 4.51
N THR A 456 -4.88 -4.29 3.91
CA THR A 456 -5.62 -5.11 2.93
C THR A 456 -4.86 -5.39 1.64
N SER A 457 -3.77 -4.66 1.38
CA SER A 457 -2.89 -4.89 0.23
C SER A 457 -1.76 -5.88 0.51
N LYS A 458 -1.49 -6.22 1.78
CA LYS A 458 -0.42 -7.17 2.15
C LYS A 458 -0.52 -8.54 1.45
N PRO A 459 -1.71 -9.14 1.26
CA PRO A 459 -1.82 -10.40 0.53
C PRO A 459 -1.23 -10.34 -0.88
N GLN A 460 -1.23 -9.17 -1.53
CA GLN A 460 -0.65 -9.02 -2.87
C GLN A 460 0.86 -9.27 -2.89
N LEU A 461 1.57 -8.94 -1.80
CA LEU A 461 3.00 -9.19 -1.69
C LEU A 461 3.30 -10.70 -1.69
N THR A 462 2.47 -11.48 -0.98
CA THR A 462 2.55 -12.95 -0.97
C THR A 462 2.35 -13.53 -2.37
N LYS A 463 1.45 -12.94 -3.18
CA LYS A 463 1.25 -13.36 -4.57
C LYS A 463 2.49 -13.12 -5.42
N VAL A 464 3.11 -11.94 -5.29
CA VAL A 464 4.35 -11.63 -6.01
C VAL A 464 5.50 -12.54 -5.55
N LEU A 465 5.60 -12.81 -4.25
CA LEU A 465 6.59 -13.75 -3.72
C LEU A 465 6.39 -15.17 -4.28
N ARG A 466 5.16 -15.68 -4.28
CA ARG A 466 4.82 -16.99 -4.85
C ARG A 466 5.12 -17.02 -6.35
N PHE A 467 4.79 -15.96 -7.07
CA PHE A 467 5.16 -15.81 -8.48
C PHE A 467 6.67 -15.91 -8.70
N MET A 468 7.49 -15.25 -7.87
CA MET A 468 8.95 -15.35 -7.95
C MET A 468 9.47 -16.76 -7.60
N LYS A 469 8.84 -17.45 -6.64
CA LYS A 469 9.22 -18.84 -6.27
C LYS A 469 8.89 -19.84 -7.38
N VAL A 470 7.75 -19.68 -8.06
CA VAL A 470 7.35 -20.52 -9.20
C VAL A 470 8.24 -20.26 -10.42
N ASN A 471 8.77 -19.04 -10.56
CA ASN A 471 9.61 -18.59 -11.66
C ASN A 471 11.03 -18.23 -11.17
N ASP A 472 11.66 -19.11 -10.40
CA ASP A 472 12.95 -18.90 -9.73
C ASP A 472 14.14 -18.48 -10.62
N GLY A 473 14.08 -18.77 -11.93
CA GLY A 473 15.11 -18.41 -12.91
C GLY A 473 14.99 -17.02 -13.56
N ILE A 474 13.87 -16.32 -13.35
CA ILE A 474 13.63 -15.04 -14.05
C ILE A 474 14.30 -13.87 -13.32
N SER A 475 14.58 -12.80 -14.06
CA SER A 475 14.94 -11.51 -13.47
C SER A 475 13.87 -10.47 -13.78
N ILE A 476 13.45 -9.68 -12.79
CA ILE A 476 12.40 -8.66 -12.92
C ILE A 476 12.84 -7.27 -12.44
N GLU A 477 12.20 -6.24 -12.97
CA GLU A 477 12.20 -4.86 -12.45
C GLU A 477 10.81 -4.55 -11.87
N LEU A 478 10.78 -4.08 -10.63
CA LEU A 478 9.59 -3.50 -10.01
C LEU A 478 9.53 -2.01 -10.37
N GLY A 479 8.53 -1.62 -11.16
CA GLY A 479 8.34 -0.26 -11.65
C GLY A 479 7.24 0.47 -10.89
N GLY A 480 7.57 1.57 -10.22
CA GLY A 480 6.61 2.41 -9.50
C GLY A 480 6.22 3.63 -10.32
N HIS A 481 4.94 4.00 -10.27
CA HIS A 481 4.35 5.07 -11.07
C HIS A 481 3.50 6.00 -10.20
N VAL A 482 3.38 7.25 -10.62
CA VAL A 482 2.49 8.25 -10.01
C VAL A 482 1.57 8.86 -11.05
N ASN A 483 0.42 9.34 -10.59
CA ASN A 483 -0.49 10.12 -11.41
C ASN A 483 -0.09 11.60 -11.36
N ALA A 484 0.25 12.18 -12.51
CA ALA A 484 0.50 13.61 -12.63
C ALA A 484 0.09 14.08 -14.05
N PRO A 485 -1.21 14.02 -14.38
CA PRO A 485 -1.74 14.48 -15.66
C PRO A 485 -1.40 15.96 -15.89
N GLY A 486 -1.07 16.32 -17.12
CA GLY A 486 -0.74 17.71 -17.48
C GLY A 486 0.61 18.24 -16.97
N ILE A 487 1.35 17.46 -16.18
CA ILE A 487 2.73 17.78 -15.78
C ILE A 487 3.69 17.06 -16.72
N GLU A 488 4.52 17.80 -17.46
CA GLU A 488 5.58 17.17 -18.25
C GLU A 488 6.53 16.36 -17.34
N PRO A 489 7.00 15.18 -17.74
CA PRO A 489 7.84 14.36 -16.85
C PRO A 489 9.12 15.03 -16.36
N LYS A 490 9.72 15.93 -17.15
CA LYS A 490 10.89 16.71 -16.74
C LYS A 490 10.59 17.75 -15.66
N LYS A 491 9.32 18.11 -15.50
CA LYS A 491 8.81 19.09 -14.53
C LYS A 491 8.12 18.41 -13.34
N LEU A 492 8.13 17.09 -13.27
CA LEU A 492 7.55 16.35 -12.16
C LEU A 492 8.28 16.74 -10.85
N PRO A 493 7.56 17.08 -9.77
CA PRO A 493 8.19 17.37 -8.50
C PRO A 493 9.08 16.21 -8.03
N LYS A 494 10.24 16.54 -7.47
CA LYS A 494 11.20 15.52 -6.99
C LYS A 494 10.56 14.55 -6.00
N SER A 495 9.71 15.05 -5.11
CA SER A 495 8.96 14.24 -4.13
C SER A 495 8.06 13.20 -4.78
N GLU A 496 7.38 13.54 -5.88
CA GLU A 496 6.50 12.60 -6.61
C GLU A 496 7.32 11.53 -7.34
N PHE A 497 8.46 11.92 -7.91
CA PHE A 497 9.39 10.96 -8.50
C PHE A 497 9.93 10.00 -7.42
N GLU A 498 10.41 10.53 -6.30
CA GLU A 498 10.89 9.74 -5.16
C GLU A 498 9.80 8.84 -4.57
N LEU A 499 8.54 9.29 -4.51
CA LEU A 499 7.41 8.47 -4.09
C LEU A 499 7.23 7.26 -5.01
N SER A 500 7.35 7.44 -6.33
CA SER A 500 7.32 6.34 -7.29
C SER A 500 8.45 5.33 -7.06
N VAL A 501 9.67 5.82 -6.76
CA VAL A 501 10.83 4.97 -6.43
C VAL A 501 10.58 4.19 -5.14
N ASN A 502 10.13 4.86 -4.09
CA ASN A 502 9.96 4.27 -2.76
C ASN A 502 8.85 3.21 -2.74
N ARG A 503 7.77 3.39 -3.50
CA ARG A 503 6.71 2.37 -3.63
C ARG A 503 7.20 1.10 -4.33
N ALA A 504 8.01 1.24 -5.38
CA ALA A 504 8.65 0.09 -6.02
C ALA A 504 9.67 -0.58 -5.09
N LYS A 505 10.48 0.23 -4.39
CA LYS A 505 11.44 -0.25 -3.41
C LYS A 505 10.79 -1.03 -2.28
N PHE A 506 9.60 -0.59 -1.81
CA PHE A 506 8.86 -1.30 -0.77
C PHE A 506 8.59 -2.76 -1.15
N VAL A 507 8.12 -3.01 -2.38
CA VAL A 507 7.87 -4.36 -2.89
C VAL A 507 9.19 -5.13 -3.05
N HIS A 508 10.23 -4.46 -3.55
CA HIS A 508 11.56 -5.05 -3.70
C HIS A 508 12.14 -5.53 -2.36
N ASP A 509 12.13 -4.66 -1.35
CA ASP A 509 12.66 -4.98 -0.03
C ASP A 509 11.87 -6.12 0.63
N TYR A 510 10.55 -6.15 0.44
CA TYR A 510 9.74 -7.28 0.88
C TYR A 510 10.20 -8.59 0.25
N LEU A 511 10.43 -8.64 -1.07
CA LEU A 511 10.90 -9.85 -1.76
C LEU A 511 12.31 -10.25 -1.28
N LEU A 512 13.22 -9.28 -1.14
CA LEU A 512 14.56 -9.52 -0.66
C LEU A 512 14.56 -10.12 0.77
N ASN A 513 13.72 -9.58 1.65
CA ASN A 513 13.55 -10.07 3.02
C ASN A 513 12.83 -11.43 3.10
N ASN A 514 12.29 -11.93 1.98
CA ASN A 514 11.66 -13.24 1.85
C ASN A 514 12.46 -14.16 0.91
N ASP A 515 13.79 -14.01 0.94
CA ASP A 515 14.77 -14.89 0.29
C ASP A 515 14.71 -14.92 -1.25
N VAL A 516 14.14 -13.90 -1.89
CA VAL A 516 14.29 -13.73 -3.33
C VAL A 516 15.70 -13.20 -3.64
N ASN A 517 16.43 -13.89 -4.52
CA ASN A 517 17.79 -13.54 -4.88
C ASN A 517 17.88 -12.10 -5.41
N SER A 518 18.74 -11.28 -4.82
CA SER A 518 18.92 -9.87 -5.18
C SER A 518 19.35 -9.67 -6.64
N SER A 519 20.03 -10.65 -7.26
CA SER A 519 20.37 -10.59 -8.68
C SER A 519 19.16 -10.78 -9.61
N ASN A 520 18.05 -11.32 -9.11
CA ASN A 520 16.82 -11.56 -9.86
C ASN A 520 15.79 -10.43 -9.72
N ILE A 521 16.04 -9.45 -8.86
CA ILE A 521 15.10 -8.33 -8.64
C ILE A 521 15.83 -7.00 -8.69
N THR A 522 15.21 -6.02 -9.33
CA THR A 522 15.60 -4.61 -9.26
C THR A 522 14.35 -3.76 -9.15
N PHE A 523 14.50 -2.46 -8.90
CA PHE A 523 13.37 -1.54 -8.83
C PHE A 523 13.69 -0.20 -9.46
N LYS A 524 12.64 0.48 -9.94
CA LYS A 524 12.76 1.77 -10.61
C LYS A 524 11.52 2.62 -10.39
N GLY A 525 11.72 3.91 -10.11
CA GLY A 525 10.67 4.91 -10.20
C GLY A 525 10.54 5.43 -11.63
N TYR A 526 9.33 5.41 -12.16
CA TYR A 526 8.99 5.97 -13.48
C TYR A 526 8.37 7.36 -13.37
N GLY A 527 8.04 7.84 -12.17
CA GLY A 527 7.27 9.06 -12.01
C GLY A 527 5.97 8.98 -12.81
N ASN A 528 5.70 9.99 -13.63
CA ASN A 528 4.56 10.06 -14.53
C ASN A 528 4.92 9.80 -16.01
N THR A 529 6.11 9.26 -16.30
CA THR A 529 6.58 9.02 -17.68
C THR A 529 5.78 7.95 -18.42
N LYS A 530 5.08 7.07 -17.69
CA LYS A 530 4.33 5.92 -18.21
C LYS A 530 2.89 5.87 -17.65
N MET A 531 2.24 7.03 -17.57
CA MET A 531 0.81 7.09 -17.30
C MET A 531 0.05 6.33 -18.39
N LYS A 532 -0.84 5.42 -17.99
CA LYS A 532 -1.75 4.72 -18.89
C LYS A 532 -2.89 5.63 -19.34
N ASN A 533 -3.30 6.52 -18.44
CA ASN A 533 -4.39 7.47 -18.64
C ASN A 533 -3.84 8.90 -18.50
N PRO A 534 -3.31 9.53 -19.57
CA PRO A 534 -2.64 10.84 -19.47
C PRO A 534 -3.54 12.00 -19.05
N THR A 535 -4.86 11.78 -19.17
CA THR A 535 -5.92 12.71 -18.78
C THR A 535 -6.65 12.28 -17.51
N ALA A 536 -6.15 11.23 -16.83
CA ALA A 536 -6.77 10.72 -15.62
C ALA A 536 -7.03 11.87 -14.67
N ARG A 537 -8.28 12.05 -14.28
CA ARG A 537 -8.59 12.99 -13.21
C ARG A 537 -7.95 12.44 -11.94
N ALA A 538 -7.54 13.37 -11.07
CA ALA A 538 -7.16 12.99 -9.72
C ALA A 538 -8.22 12.04 -9.14
N TYR A 539 -7.76 11.08 -8.37
CA TYR A 539 -8.49 10.09 -7.59
C TYR A 539 -9.69 9.39 -8.23
N SER A 540 -9.62 9.21 -9.55
CA SER A 540 -10.44 8.31 -10.36
C SER A 540 -9.85 6.88 -10.38
N ASN A 541 -10.62 5.91 -10.88
CA ASN A 541 -10.07 4.57 -11.18
C ASN A 541 -8.90 4.66 -12.18
N GLU A 542 -8.96 5.61 -13.12
CA GLU A 542 -7.87 5.88 -14.07
C GLU A 542 -6.61 6.40 -13.38
N GLU A 543 -6.75 7.20 -12.30
CA GLU A 543 -5.61 7.58 -11.44
C GLU A 543 -5.01 6.36 -10.76
N LEU A 544 -5.82 5.45 -10.20
CA LEU A 544 -5.31 4.24 -9.55
C LEU A 544 -4.52 3.36 -10.55
N GLU A 545 -4.93 3.34 -11.82
CA GLU A 545 -4.17 2.69 -12.89
C GLU A 545 -2.84 3.40 -13.22
N ASN A 546 -2.76 4.72 -13.02
CA ASN A 546 -1.52 5.46 -13.11
C ASN A 546 -0.65 5.29 -11.85
N MET A 547 -1.25 5.23 -10.66
CA MET A 547 -0.61 5.05 -9.36
C MET A 547 -0.42 3.57 -9.04
N ARG A 548 0.46 2.92 -9.78
CA ARG A 548 0.66 1.47 -9.69
C ARG A 548 2.10 1.09 -9.41
N VAL A 549 2.28 -0.14 -8.95
CA VAL A 549 3.54 -0.87 -9.09
C VAL A 549 3.32 -1.99 -10.10
N GLU A 550 4.25 -2.14 -11.04
CA GLU A 550 4.23 -3.19 -12.05
C GLU A 550 5.50 -4.04 -11.98
N ILE A 551 5.37 -5.31 -12.33
CA ILE A 551 6.49 -6.22 -12.58
C ILE A 551 6.83 -6.09 -14.05
N LYS A 552 8.11 -5.94 -14.40
CA LYS A 552 8.61 -6.02 -15.77
C LYS A 552 9.65 -7.14 -15.86
N VAL A 553 9.48 -8.04 -16.81
CA VAL A 553 10.45 -9.13 -17.05
C VAL A 553 11.69 -8.56 -17.73
N LEU A 554 12.86 -8.83 -17.17
CA LEU A 554 14.17 -8.46 -17.74
C LEU A 554 14.87 -9.65 -18.38
N LYS A 555 14.73 -10.84 -17.79
CA LYS A 555 15.35 -12.09 -18.23
C LYS A 555 14.46 -13.28 -17.89
N LEU A 556 14.53 -14.34 -18.71
CA LEU A 556 13.84 -15.63 -18.53
C LEU A 556 14.83 -16.75 -18.20
#